data_AF-A0A384DQA0-F1
#
_entry.id   AF-A0A384DQA0-F1
#
_cell.length_a   1.000
_cell.length_b   1.000
_cell.length_c   1.000
_cell.angle_alpha   90.00
_cell.angle_beta   90.00
_cell.angle_gamma   90.00
#
_symmetry.space_group_name_H-M   'P 1'
#
loop_
_entity.id
_entity.type
_entity.pdbx_description
1 polymer ?
#
loop_
_entity_poly.entity_id
_entity_poly.type
_entity_poly.pdbx_seq_one_letter_code
_entity_poly.pdbx_strand_id
1 'polypeptide(L)'
;MDTTCFSESIYNLIPIDWKEPPQPPRYISIFKTSVKDNMQKHKTAMKTMGPPKVEVPSPKDFLKKHSKEKPLPPKKKFDRNEPRKPPVPLRTEHPLMGIQSDKNFINTNAADVIMGVAKKPKPIYVDKRTGDKHDLETSGLVPKYINKKDYGVTPEYICKRNEEVKKAQEEYDNYIQENLRKAAMKRLSDEEREAVLQGLKKNWEEVHKEFQSLSVFIDSIPKKIRKQKLEEEMKQLEHDIGVIEKHKIIYIANKE
;
A
#
# COMPACT_ATOMS: atom_id res chain seq x y z
N MET A 1 -24.58 -19.91 -9.85
CA MET A 1 -24.47 -21.30 -10.37
C MET A 1 -23.67 -22.03 -9.33
N ASP A 2 -24.38 -22.61 -8.39
CA ASP A 2 -23.85 -22.99 -7.09
C ASP A 2 -23.20 -24.37 -7.20
N THR A 3 -21.88 -24.41 -7.17
CA THR A 3 -21.09 -25.64 -7.17
C THR A 3 -20.80 -26.09 -5.75
N THR A 4 -21.67 -26.89 -5.15
CA THR A 4 -21.32 -27.71 -3.98
C THR A 4 -22.14 -29.02 -3.97
N CYS A 5 -21.88 -29.93 -4.90
CA CYS A 5 -22.15 -31.36 -4.66
C CYS A 5 -21.04 -31.87 -3.75
N PHE A 6 -21.27 -31.89 -2.44
CA PHE A 6 -20.39 -32.59 -1.52
C PHE A 6 -20.53 -34.09 -1.77
N SER A 7 -19.43 -34.78 -2.08
CA SER A 7 -19.39 -36.25 -2.08
C SER A 7 -19.73 -36.74 -0.68
N GLU A 8 -20.76 -37.58 -0.57
CA GLU A 8 -21.19 -38.13 0.71
C GLU A 8 -20.04 -38.97 1.31
N SER A 9 -19.52 -38.52 2.45
CA SER A 9 -18.43 -39.16 3.19
C SER A 9 -18.89 -39.43 4.61
N ILE A 10 -18.67 -40.66 5.09
CA ILE A 10 -19.06 -41.10 6.45
C ILE A 10 -18.44 -40.19 7.52
N TYR A 11 -17.27 -39.59 7.23
CA TYR A 11 -16.57 -38.68 8.14
C TYR A 11 -17.21 -37.28 8.24
N ASN A 12 -18.10 -36.90 7.31
CA ASN A 12 -18.80 -35.61 7.28
C ASN A 12 -20.24 -35.71 7.83
N LEU A 13 -20.64 -36.86 8.39
CA LEU A 13 -22.00 -37.08 8.91
C LEU A 13 -22.29 -36.28 10.19
N ILE A 14 -21.25 -35.97 10.98
CA ILE A 14 -21.37 -35.12 12.16
C ILE A 14 -20.83 -33.75 11.76
N PRO A 15 -21.69 -32.70 11.73
CA PRO A 15 -21.23 -31.34 11.47
C PRO A 15 -20.11 -30.98 12.45
N ILE A 16 -19.00 -30.45 11.93
CA ILE A 16 -17.94 -29.91 12.79
C ILE A 16 -18.54 -28.71 13.53
N ASP A 17 -18.45 -28.71 14.86
CA ASP A 17 -18.87 -27.57 15.67
C ASP A 17 -18.03 -26.34 15.27
N TRP A 18 -18.62 -25.47 14.44
CA TRP A 18 -18.03 -24.20 14.07
C TRP A 18 -17.94 -23.34 15.33
N LYS A 19 -16.76 -23.27 15.93
CA LYS A 19 -16.49 -22.36 17.04
C LYS A 19 -16.44 -20.95 16.46
N GLU A 20 -17.46 -20.14 16.78
CA GLU A 20 -17.44 -18.72 16.45
C GLU A 20 -16.14 -18.10 16.99
N PRO A 21 -15.37 -17.39 16.16
CA PRO A 21 -14.17 -16.71 16.65
C PRO A 21 -14.60 -15.69 17.73
N PRO A 22 -13.82 -15.54 18.82
CA PRO A 22 -14.16 -14.59 19.86
C PRO A 22 -14.26 -13.18 19.27
N GLN A 23 -15.27 -12.42 19.69
CA GLN A 23 -15.45 -11.05 19.23
C GLN A 23 -14.20 -10.22 19.52
N PRO A 24 -13.71 -9.40 18.56
CA PRO A 24 -12.54 -8.58 18.77
C PRO A 24 -12.79 -7.57 19.90
N PRO A 25 -11.75 -7.20 20.66
CA PRO A 25 -11.89 -6.20 21.72
C PRO A 25 -12.35 -4.87 21.14
N ARG A 26 -13.30 -4.24 21.83
CA ARG A 26 -13.83 -2.93 21.43
C ARG A 26 -12.71 -1.88 21.42
N TYR A 27 -12.65 -1.06 20.37
CA TYR A 27 -11.71 0.05 20.28
C TYR A 27 -11.83 0.99 21.50
N ILE A 28 -10.67 1.38 22.04
CA ILE A 28 -10.58 2.36 23.13
C ILE A 28 -9.76 3.55 22.62
N SER A 29 -10.35 4.75 22.72
CA SER A 29 -9.65 6.00 22.38
C SER A 29 -8.37 6.18 23.20
N ILE A 30 -7.31 6.61 22.53
CA ILE A 30 -6.02 7.01 23.12
C ILE A 30 -6.21 8.10 24.19
N PHE A 31 -7.25 8.92 24.04
CA PHE A 31 -7.56 10.03 24.96
C PHE A 31 -8.49 9.63 26.11
N LYS A 32 -8.87 8.35 26.25
CA LYS A 32 -9.81 7.94 27.31
C LYS A 32 -9.27 8.24 28.71
N THR A 33 -7.97 8.07 28.95
CA THR A 33 -7.33 8.38 30.24
C THR A 33 -7.27 9.88 30.48
N SER A 34 -6.79 10.65 29.50
CA SER A 34 -6.68 12.11 29.63
C SER A 34 -8.03 12.79 29.86
N VAL A 35 -9.09 12.32 29.21
CA VAL A 35 -10.46 12.83 29.43
C VAL A 35 -10.95 12.50 30.84
N LYS A 36 -10.73 11.27 31.34
CA LYS A 36 -11.07 10.91 32.72
C LYS A 36 -10.34 11.77 33.73
N ASP A 37 -9.03 11.94 33.54
CA ASP A 37 -8.20 12.74 34.44
C ASP A 37 -8.64 14.21 34.42
N ASN A 38 -8.90 14.78 33.24
CA ASN A 38 -9.38 16.17 33.12
C ASN A 38 -10.76 16.36 33.78
N MET A 39 -11.68 15.39 33.64
CA MET A 39 -12.96 15.43 34.33
C MET A 39 -12.83 15.30 35.85
N GLN A 40 -11.85 14.55 36.35
CA GLN A 40 -11.61 14.35 37.79
C GLN A 40 -10.82 15.49 38.42
N LYS A 41 -9.89 16.14 37.71
CA LYS A 41 -9.06 17.26 38.22
C LYS A 41 -9.87 18.38 38.85
N HIS A 42 -11.07 18.64 38.35
CA HIS A 42 -11.95 19.70 38.85
C HIS A 42 -12.97 19.22 39.90
N LYS A 43 -13.02 17.91 40.17
CA LYS A 43 -13.89 17.31 41.18
C LYS A 43 -13.13 17.15 42.48
N THR A 44 -13.52 17.89 43.50
CA THR A 44 -13.08 17.63 44.88
C THR A 44 -14.17 16.83 45.60
N ALA A 45 -13.78 15.86 46.42
CA ALA A 45 -14.72 15.12 47.25
C ALA A 45 -15.55 16.10 48.10
N MET A 46 -16.83 15.78 48.34
CA MET A 46 -17.71 16.47 49.30
C MET A 46 -17.84 18.01 49.16
N LYS A 47 -17.56 18.58 47.96
CA LYS A 47 -17.59 20.04 47.73
C LYS A 47 -18.98 20.68 47.89
N THR A 48 -20.05 19.98 47.49
CA THR A 48 -21.40 20.55 47.40
C THR A 48 -22.13 20.56 48.74
N MET A 49 -22.10 19.44 49.47
CA MET A 49 -22.90 19.24 50.69
C MET A 49 -22.05 19.02 51.95
N GLY A 50 -20.71 18.98 51.84
CA GLY A 50 -19.82 18.64 52.95
C GLY A 50 -19.85 17.14 53.34
N PRO A 51 -19.08 16.73 54.36
CA PRO A 51 -19.12 15.37 54.89
C PRO A 51 -20.45 15.12 55.65
N PRO A 52 -20.98 13.88 55.62
CA PRO A 52 -22.24 13.54 56.28
C PRO A 52 -22.18 13.65 57.82
N LYS A 53 -21.00 13.44 58.40
CA LYS A 53 -20.70 13.70 59.81
C LYS A 53 -19.37 14.44 59.86
N VAL A 54 -19.39 15.69 60.33
CA VAL A 54 -18.16 16.48 60.50
C VAL A 54 -17.38 15.89 61.67
N GLU A 55 -16.15 15.45 61.40
CA GLU A 55 -15.25 14.96 62.43
C GLU A 55 -14.82 16.13 63.33
N VAL A 56 -15.11 16.02 64.62
CA VAL A 56 -14.70 17.02 65.62
C VAL A 56 -13.22 16.77 65.92
N PRO A 57 -12.34 17.79 65.85
CA PRO A 57 -10.93 17.61 66.10
C PRO A 57 -10.69 17.11 67.54
N SER A 58 -9.88 16.07 67.67
CA SER A 58 -9.46 15.56 68.98
C SER A 58 -8.53 16.58 69.66
N PRO A 59 -8.62 16.79 70.99
CA PRO A 59 -7.70 17.68 71.71
C PRO A 59 -6.21 17.34 71.57
N LYS A 60 -5.89 16.12 71.11
CA LYS A 60 -4.52 15.68 70.81
C LYS A 60 -3.99 16.23 69.48
N ASP A 61 -4.87 16.62 68.56
CA ASP A 61 -4.54 17.09 67.19
C ASP A 61 -4.51 18.63 67.13
N PHE A 62 -3.79 19.25 68.07
CA PHE A 62 -3.59 20.70 68.07
C PHE A 62 -2.58 21.14 66.99
N LEU A 63 -2.73 22.37 66.50
CA LEU A 63 -1.87 22.93 65.46
C LEU A 63 -0.43 23.11 65.99
N LYS A 64 0.53 22.41 65.39
CA LYS A 64 1.96 22.54 65.71
C LYS A 64 2.60 23.67 64.89
N LYS A 65 3.69 24.26 65.42
CA LYS A 65 4.49 25.28 64.73
C LYS A 65 4.95 24.75 63.36
N HIS A 66 4.84 25.56 62.30
CA HIS A 66 5.21 25.24 60.91
C HIS A 66 4.42 24.08 60.24
N SER A 67 3.35 23.56 60.85
CA SER A 67 2.58 22.42 60.31
C SER A 67 1.88 22.68 58.97
N LYS A 68 1.54 23.94 58.67
CA LYS A 68 0.88 24.35 57.42
C LYS A 68 1.84 24.97 56.40
N GLU A 69 3.13 25.06 56.73
CA GLU A 69 4.12 25.62 55.82
C GLU A 69 4.46 24.59 54.75
N LYS A 70 4.36 25.00 53.48
CA LYS A 70 4.72 24.14 52.35
C LYS A 70 6.25 24.13 52.23
N PRO A 71 6.92 22.98 52.36
CA PRO A 71 8.36 22.92 52.13
C PRO A 71 8.65 23.25 50.66
N LEU A 72 9.55 24.20 50.43
CA LEU A 72 10.01 24.49 49.08
C LEU A 72 10.95 23.38 48.62
N PRO A 73 10.80 22.86 47.39
CA PRO A 73 11.75 21.90 46.85
C PRO A 73 13.14 22.56 46.71
N PRO A 74 14.22 21.77 46.77
CA PRO A 74 15.58 22.28 46.57
C PRO A 74 15.71 22.94 45.19
N LYS A 75 16.46 24.05 45.12
CA LYS A 75 16.66 24.83 43.89
C LYS A 75 17.36 23.98 42.84
N LYS A 76 16.63 23.52 41.81
CA LYS A 76 17.18 22.85 40.63
C LYS A 76 17.53 23.91 39.58
N LYS A 77 18.75 23.86 39.02
CA LYS A 77 19.11 24.65 37.83
C LYS A 77 18.28 24.10 36.66
N PHE A 78 17.44 24.94 36.07
CA PHE A 78 16.67 24.61 34.89
C PHE A 78 17.31 25.36 33.73
N ASP A 79 17.71 24.66 32.66
CA ASP A 79 18.26 25.27 31.46
C ASP A 79 17.13 25.95 30.68
N ARG A 80 16.81 27.17 31.10
CA ARG A 80 16.02 28.11 30.33
C ARG A 80 17.01 29.01 29.61
N ASN A 81 17.01 28.90 28.29
CA ASN A 81 17.52 29.87 27.31
C ASN A 81 18.84 29.45 26.66
N GLU A 82 18.73 28.75 25.52
CA GLU A 82 19.74 28.90 24.48
C GLU A 82 19.65 30.33 23.92
N PRO A 83 20.77 31.07 23.83
CA PRO A 83 20.77 32.41 23.26
C PRO A 83 20.46 32.33 21.76
N ARG A 84 19.28 32.82 21.36
CA ARG A 84 18.84 32.84 19.96
C ARG A 84 19.60 33.83 19.07
N LYS A 85 20.34 34.76 19.68
CA LYS A 85 21.07 35.82 18.97
C LYS A 85 22.58 35.60 19.15
N PRO A 86 23.39 35.86 18.11
CA PRO A 86 24.84 35.79 18.24
C PRO A 86 25.33 36.83 19.27
N PRO A 87 26.49 36.59 19.90
CA PRO A 87 27.11 37.56 20.79
C PRO A 87 27.45 38.83 20.01
N VAL A 88 27.42 39.97 20.71
CA VAL A 88 27.81 41.25 20.14
C VAL A 88 29.33 41.23 19.88
N PRO A 89 29.82 41.78 18.74
CA PRO A 89 31.25 41.87 18.45
C PRO A 89 32.03 42.49 19.60
N LEU A 90 33.24 41.99 19.81
CA LEU A 90 34.11 42.46 20.88
C LEU A 90 34.74 43.81 20.51
N ARG A 91 35.11 44.61 21.53
CA ARG A 91 35.77 45.92 21.32
C ARG A 91 37.12 45.82 20.59
N THR A 92 37.72 44.63 20.58
CA THR A 92 38.98 44.29 19.92
C THR A 92 38.79 43.83 18.47
N GLU A 93 37.56 43.48 18.07
CA GLU A 93 37.22 43.07 16.71
C GLU A 93 36.87 44.31 15.89
N HIS A 94 37.88 44.87 15.23
CA HIS A 94 37.68 45.96 14.29
C HIS A 94 37.28 45.35 12.95
N PRO A 95 36.19 45.81 12.30
CA PRO A 95 35.89 45.38 10.94
C PRO A 95 37.06 45.75 10.03
N LEU A 96 37.21 45.06 8.90
CA LEU A 96 38.21 45.40 7.88
C LEU A 96 37.96 46.83 7.39
N MET A 97 38.67 47.80 8.00
CA MET A 97 38.59 49.21 7.66
C MET A 97 39.48 49.48 6.46
N GLY A 98 38.99 50.25 5.49
CA GLY A 98 39.82 50.75 4.39
C GLY A 98 39.97 49.82 3.20
N ILE A 99 38.92 49.11 2.79
CA ILE A 99 38.84 48.60 1.41
C ILE A 99 38.70 49.82 0.49
N GLN A 100 39.83 50.48 0.20
CA GLN A 100 39.91 51.55 -0.76
C GLN A 100 40.02 50.90 -2.14
N SER A 101 39.03 51.13 -2.99
CA SER A 101 39.09 50.66 -4.38
C SER A 101 39.75 51.72 -5.23
N ASP A 102 40.80 51.37 -5.97
CA ASP A 102 41.46 52.24 -6.99
C ASP A 102 40.60 52.42 -8.26
N LYS A 103 39.28 52.23 -8.14
CA LYS A 103 38.35 52.34 -9.26
C LYS A 103 38.17 53.81 -9.60
N ASN A 104 38.50 54.16 -10.83
CA ASN A 104 38.21 55.48 -11.39
C ASN A 104 36.71 55.60 -11.71
N PHE A 105 35.93 56.02 -10.71
CA PHE A 105 34.46 56.16 -10.82
C PHE A 105 34.04 57.06 -11.98
N ILE A 106 34.85 58.04 -12.37
CA ILE A 106 34.57 58.93 -13.52
C ILE A 106 34.54 58.13 -14.82
N ASN A 107 35.57 57.33 -15.06
CA ASN A 107 35.72 56.56 -16.30
C ASN A 107 34.74 55.38 -16.32
N THR A 108 34.52 54.72 -15.19
CA THR A 108 33.53 53.62 -15.10
C THR A 108 32.12 54.14 -15.32
N ASN A 109 31.73 55.26 -14.70
CA ASN A 109 30.40 55.84 -14.90
C ASN A 109 30.20 56.32 -16.34
N ALA A 110 31.23 56.90 -16.96
CA ALA A 110 31.18 57.31 -18.36
C ALA A 110 31.01 56.09 -19.30
N ALA A 111 31.80 55.04 -19.09
CA ALA A 111 31.66 53.79 -19.84
C ALA A 111 30.28 53.15 -19.63
N ASP A 112 29.78 53.09 -18.40
CA ASP A 112 28.47 52.52 -18.06
C ASP A 112 27.32 53.28 -18.72
N VAL A 113 27.42 54.61 -18.83
CA VAL A 113 26.40 55.43 -19.51
C VAL A 113 26.47 55.27 -21.03
N ILE A 114 27.67 55.22 -21.61
CA ILE A 114 27.88 55.06 -23.06
C ILE A 114 27.45 53.67 -23.52
N MET A 115 27.80 52.64 -22.75
CA MET A 115 27.47 51.24 -23.03
C MET A 115 26.07 50.86 -22.54
N GLY A 116 25.46 51.69 -21.70
CA GLY A 116 24.14 51.48 -21.15
C GLY A 116 23.08 51.49 -22.24
N VAL A 117 22.37 50.37 -22.40
CA VAL A 117 21.21 50.31 -23.29
C VAL A 117 20.14 51.25 -22.76
N ALA A 118 19.63 52.15 -23.61
CA ALA A 118 18.56 53.06 -23.27
C ALA A 118 17.35 52.29 -22.70
N LYS A 119 16.73 52.83 -21.64
CA LYS A 119 15.54 52.22 -21.03
C LYS A 119 14.43 52.15 -22.07
N LYS A 120 14.00 50.93 -22.42
CA LYS A 120 12.85 50.73 -23.31
C LYS A 120 11.61 51.37 -22.65
N PRO A 121 10.91 52.29 -23.33
CA PRO A 121 9.71 52.89 -22.77
C PRO A 121 8.66 51.81 -22.52
N LYS A 122 7.91 51.94 -21.43
CA LYS A 122 6.78 51.04 -21.18
C LYS A 122 5.72 51.28 -22.28
N PRO A 123 5.16 50.23 -22.88
CA PRO A 123 4.06 50.38 -23.83
C PRO A 123 2.83 50.91 -23.08
N ILE A 124 2.38 52.10 -23.48
CA ILE A 124 1.31 52.86 -22.83
C ILE A 124 0.31 53.25 -23.93
N TYR A 125 -0.98 53.22 -23.62
CA TYR A 125 -2.02 53.81 -24.47
C TYR A 125 -2.60 55.07 -23.81
N VAL A 126 -3.19 55.92 -24.65
CA VAL A 126 -3.79 57.19 -24.25
C VAL A 126 -5.21 57.23 -24.78
N ASP A 127 -6.20 57.27 -23.87
CA ASP A 127 -7.62 57.24 -24.24
C ASP A 127 -8.19 58.61 -24.56
N LYS A 128 -7.77 59.64 -23.80
CA LYS A 128 -8.35 60.98 -23.87
C LYS A 128 -7.37 61.98 -24.45
N ARG A 129 -7.91 63.03 -25.09
CA ARG A 129 -7.16 64.21 -25.55
C ARG A 129 -6.41 64.93 -24.41
N THR A 130 -6.86 64.77 -23.17
CA THR A 130 -6.21 65.28 -21.95
C THR A 130 -4.94 64.52 -21.54
N GLY A 131 -4.64 63.37 -22.17
CA GLY A 131 -3.39 62.66 -21.96
C GLY A 131 -3.37 61.68 -20.79
N ASP A 132 -4.52 61.17 -20.34
CA ASP A 132 -4.59 60.08 -19.35
C ASP A 132 -3.87 58.84 -19.93
N LYS A 133 -2.79 58.40 -19.25
CA LYS A 133 -1.90 57.32 -19.69
C LYS A 133 -2.15 56.05 -18.89
N HIS A 134 -2.34 54.93 -19.58
CA HIS A 134 -2.56 53.62 -18.98
C HIS A 134 -1.61 52.57 -19.57
N ASP A 135 -1.19 51.60 -18.74
CA ASP A 135 -0.29 50.53 -19.17
C ASP A 135 -0.99 49.60 -20.17
N LEU A 136 -0.38 49.38 -21.34
CA LEU A 136 -0.99 48.61 -22.43
C LEU A 136 -1.11 47.11 -22.08
N GLU A 137 -0.13 46.55 -21.37
CA GLU A 137 -0.08 45.14 -20.98
C GLU A 137 -1.22 44.70 -20.05
N THR A 138 -1.75 45.61 -19.22
CA THR A 138 -2.79 45.32 -18.21
C THR A 138 -4.20 45.69 -18.70
N SER A 139 -4.29 46.50 -19.74
CA SER A 139 -5.54 47.04 -20.29
C SER A 139 -6.45 46.02 -20.97
N GLY A 140 -5.95 44.82 -21.26
CA GLY A 140 -6.68 43.82 -22.04
C GLY A 140 -6.74 44.10 -23.55
N LEU A 141 -6.17 45.23 -24.02
CA LEU A 141 -6.10 45.58 -25.45
C LEU A 141 -5.10 44.71 -26.23
N VAL A 142 -4.11 44.11 -25.53
CA VAL A 142 -3.10 43.24 -26.13
C VAL A 142 -3.34 41.79 -25.72
N PRO A 143 -3.41 40.85 -26.68
CA PRO A 143 -3.57 39.43 -26.37
C PRO A 143 -2.29 38.86 -25.72
N LYS A 144 -2.35 38.66 -24.41
CA LYS A 144 -1.22 38.15 -23.60
C LYS A 144 -0.98 36.65 -23.73
N TYR A 145 -2.04 35.86 -23.86
CA TYR A 145 -1.97 34.39 -23.73
C TYR A 145 -1.95 33.65 -25.07
N ILE A 146 -2.27 34.33 -26.19
CA ILE A 146 -2.30 33.72 -27.52
C ILE A 146 -0.89 33.33 -27.97
N ASN A 147 0.10 34.19 -27.69
CA ASN A 147 1.48 33.98 -28.12
C ASN A 147 2.31 33.18 -27.10
N LYS A 148 1.65 32.45 -26.18
CA LYS A 148 2.36 31.59 -25.24
C LYS A 148 2.96 30.42 -26.04
N LYS A 149 4.22 30.07 -25.76
CA LYS A 149 4.90 28.95 -26.43
C LYS A 149 4.15 27.62 -26.27
N ASP A 150 3.46 27.46 -25.16
CA ASP A 150 2.71 26.25 -24.81
C ASP A 150 1.23 26.33 -25.21
N TYR A 151 0.84 27.36 -25.98
CA TYR A 151 -0.55 27.50 -26.42
C TYR A 151 -0.91 26.37 -27.40
N GLY A 152 -1.96 25.61 -27.08
CA GLY A 152 -2.38 24.45 -27.86
C GLY A 152 -1.53 23.19 -27.65
N VAL A 153 -0.49 23.24 -26.80
CA VAL A 153 0.32 22.07 -26.45
C VAL A 153 -0.21 21.42 -25.18
N THR A 154 -0.42 20.11 -25.20
CA THR A 154 -0.80 19.34 -24.02
C THR A 154 0.33 19.36 -22.99
N PRO A 155 0.10 19.83 -21.75
CA PRO A 155 1.14 19.85 -20.73
C PRO A 155 1.69 18.46 -20.39
N GLU A 156 2.98 18.39 -20.08
CA GLU A 156 3.70 17.13 -19.78
C GLU A 156 3.04 16.30 -18.68
N TYR A 157 2.48 16.95 -17.65
CA TYR A 157 1.86 16.25 -16.54
C TYR A 157 0.62 15.45 -16.96
N ILE A 158 -0.11 15.91 -17.99
CA ILE A 158 -1.27 15.18 -18.53
C ILE A 158 -0.80 13.93 -19.26
N CYS A 159 0.28 14.03 -20.03
CA CYS A 159 0.89 12.89 -20.71
C CYS A 159 1.34 11.82 -19.69
N LYS A 160 2.06 12.24 -18.64
CA LYS A 160 2.51 11.34 -17.56
C LYS A 160 1.32 10.64 -16.88
N ARG A 161 0.26 11.39 -16.56
CA ARG A 161 -0.95 10.82 -15.96
C ARG A 161 -1.64 9.81 -16.86
N ASN A 162 -1.73 10.08 -18.16
CA ASN A 162 -2.33 9.14 -19.12
C ASN A 162 -1.51 7.85 -19.24
N GLU A 163 -0.18 7.96 -19.23
CA GLU A 163 0.72 6.80 -19.20
C GLU A 163 0.58 5.98 -17.93
N GLU A 164 0.49 6.62 -16.76
CA GLU A 164 0.26 5.94 -15.48
C GLU A 164 -1.07 5.17 -15.48
N VAL A 165 -2.15 5.79 -15.97
CA VAL A 165 -3.46 5.14 -16.09
C VAL A 165 -3.39 3.94 -17.04
N LYS A 166 -2.69 4.08 -18.18
CA LYS A 166 -2.53 2.99 -19.14
C LYS A 166 -1.76 1.82 -18.54
N LYS A 167 -0.65 2.09 -17.84
CA LYS A 167 0.14 1.06 -17.14
C LYS A 167 -0.69 0.34 -16.07
N ALA A 168 -1.44 1.09 -15.27
CA ALA A 168 -2.30 0.50 -14.24
C ALA A 168 -3.37 -0.42 -14.84
N GLN A 169 -3.94 -0.06 -16.00
CA GLN A 169 -4.88 -0.92 -16.72
C GLN A 169 -4.21 -2.20 -17.24
N GLU A 170 -3.03 -2.07 -17.86
CA GLU A 170 -2.26 -3.23 -18.35
C GLU A 170 -1.86 -4.19 -17.21
N GLU A 171 -1.44 -3.65 -16.06
CA GLU A 171 -1.14 -4.46 -14.87
C GLU A 171 -2.37 -5.19 -14.33
N TYR A 172 -3.53 -4.53 -14.29
CA TYR A 172 -4.78 -5.14 -13.88
C TYR A 172 -5.22 -6.26 -14.83
N ASP A 173 -5.16 -6.01 -16.14
CA ASP A 173 -5.49 -7.00 -17.16
C ASP A 173 -4.55 -8.21 -17.09
N ASN A 174 -3.25 -7.99 -16.90
CA ASN A 174 -2.25 -9.05 -16.70
C ASN A 174 -2.53 -9.86 -15.43
N TYR A 175 -2.87 -9.20 -14.33
CA TYR A 175 -3.24 -9.88 -13.08
C TYR A 175 -4.47 -10.77 -13.27
N ILE A 176 -5.51 -10.27 -13.95
CA ILE A 176 -6.69 -11.08 -14.29
C ILE A 176 -6.30 -12.27 -15.16
N GLN A 177 -5.49 -12.06 -16.20
CA GLN A 177 -5.04 -13.14 -17.09
C GLN A 177 -4.26 -14.22 -16.34
N GLU A 178 -3.35 -13.84 -15.44
CA GLU A 178 -2.60 -14.78 -14.60
C GLU A 178 -3.51 -15.53 -13.62
N ASN A 179 -4.48 -14.85 -13.01
CA ASN A 179 -5.45 -15.49 -12.13
C ASN A 179 -6.33 -16.48 -12.91
N LEU A 180 -6.77 -16.11 -14.13
CA LEU A 180 -7.49 -16.98 -15.04
C LEU A 180 -6.63 -18.17 -15.49
N ARG A 181 -5.34 -17.97 -15.77
CA ARG A 181 -4.40 -19.06 -16.12
C ARG A 181 -4.21 -20.03 -14.97
N LYS A 182 -4.11 -19.52 -13.73
CA LYS A 182 -3.98 -20.36 -12.52
C LYS A 182 -5.25 -21.13 -12.21
N ALA A 183 -6.41 -20.49 -12.40
CA ALA A 183 -7.71 -21.13 -12.23
C ALA A 183 -8.05 -22.09 -13.38
N ALA A 184 -7.49 -21.88 -14.57
CA ALA A 184 -7.66 -22.78 -15.70
C ALA A 184 -6.95 -24.11 -15.41
N MET A 185 -7.71 -25.21 -15.49
CA MET A 185 -7.15 -26.56 -15.46
C MET A 185 -6.12 -26.72 -16.58
N LYS A 186 -5.00 -27.42 -16.31
CA LYS A 186 -3.97 -27.67 -17.33
C LYS A 186 -4.59 -28.51 -18.45
N ARG A 187 -4.64 -27.97 -19.67
CA ARG A 187 -4.99 -28.75 -20.85
C ARG A 187 -3.81 -29.64 -21.20
N LEU A 188 -4.04 -30.94 -21.35
CA LEU A 188 -3.04 -31.89 -21.84
C LEU A 188 -2.70 -31.51 -23.30
N SER A 189 -1.40 -31.40 -23.62
CA SER A 189 -1.00 -31.17 -25.01
C SER A 189 -1.30 -32.39 -25.86
N ASP A 190 -1.44 -32.20 -27.17
CA ASP A 190 -1.71 -33.32 -28.09
C ASP A 190 -0.53 -34.33 -28.07
N GLU A 191 0.70 -33.84 -27.88
CA GLU A 191 1.92 -34.66 -27.73
C GLU A 191 1.90 -35.48 -26.42
N GLU A 192 1.56 -34.85 -25.29
CA GLU A 192 1.45 -35.55 -24.00
C GLU A 192 0.33 -36.63 -24.08
N ARG A 193 -0.77 -36.33 -24.77
CA ARG A 193 -1.88 -37.27 -24.99
C ARG A 193 -1.44 -38.49 -25.80
N GLU A 194 -0.73 -38.29 -26.90
CA GLU A 194 -0.23 -39.39 -27.73
C GLU A 194 0.78 -40.25 -26.97
N ALA A 195 1.66 -39.64 -26.18
CA ALA A 195 2.62 -40.37 -25.34
C ALA A 195 1.92 -41.27 -24.31
N VAL A 196 0.89 -40.76 -23.63
CA VAL A 196 0.08 -41.56 -22.68
C VAL A 196 -0.61 -42.71 -23.38
N LEU A 197 -1.21 -42.44 -24.55
CA LEU A 197 -1.90 -43.45 -25.33
C LEU A 197 -0.97 -44.56 -25.82
N GLN A 198 0.23 -44.22 -26.29
CA GLN A 198 1.25 -45.19 -26.65
C GLN A 198 1.70 -46.02 -25.44
N GLY A 199 1.86 -45.38 -24.27
CA GLY A 199 2.18 -46.07 -23.02
C GLY A 199 1.11 -47.09 -22.62
N LEU A 200 -0.17 -46.72 -22.69
CA LEU A 200 -1.29 -47.62 -22.40
C LEU A 200 -1.37 -48.78 -23.38
N LYS A 201 -1.19 -48.53 -24.69
CA LYS A 201 -1.18 -49.59 -25.72
C LYS A 201 -0.03 -50.57 -25.50
N LYS A 202 1.16 -50.08 -25.16
CA LYS A 202 2.30 -50.94 -24.83
C LYS A 202 2.05 -51.81 -23.61
N ASN A 203 1.47 -51.22 -22.54
CA ASN A 203 1.12 -51.99 -21.34
C ASN A 203 0.06 -53.07 -21.65
N TRP A 204 -0.92 -52.75 -22.50
CA TRP A 204 -1.90 -53.73 -22.97
C TRP A 204 -1.24 -54.86 -23.75
N GLU A 205 -0.29 -54.56 -24.63
CA GLU A 205 0.48 -55.59 -25.36
C GLU A 205 1.25 -56.52 -24.42
N GLU A 206 1.85 -55.97 -23.34
CA GLU A 206 2.57 -56.74 -22.32
C GLU A 206 1.63 -57.69 -21.55
N VAL A 207 0.51 -57.18 -21.03
CA VAL A 207 -0.52 -57.98 -20.32
C VAL A 207 -1.14 -59.03 -21.24
N HIS A 208 -1.43 -58.67 -22.49
CA HIS A 208 -1.99 -59.60 -23.48
C HIS A 208 -0.99 -60.69 -23.86
N LYS A 209 0.30 -60.38 -23.97
CA LYS A 209 1.36 -61.38 -24.17
C LYS A 209 1.46 -62.35 -22.99
N GLU A 210 1.37 -61.85 -21.76
CA GLU A 210 1.34 -62.70 -20.57
C GLU A 210 0.11 -63.60 -20.55
N PHE A 211 -1.06 -63.07 -20.90
CA PHE A 211 -2.29 -63.83 -21.03
C PHE A 211 -2.17 -64.94 -22.08
N GLN A 212 -1.60 -64.64 -23.26
CA GLN A 212 -1.34 -65.65 -24.29
C GLN A 212 -0.32 -66.72 -23.87
N SER A 213 0.63 -66.37 -23.00
CA SER A 213 1.62 -67.32 -22.48
C SER A 213 1.05 -68.30 -21.44
N LEU A 214 -0.21 -68.12 -21.02
CA LEU A 214 -0.88 -69.03 -20.10
C LEU A 214 -1.08 -70.41 -20.74
N SER A 215 -0.97 -71.45 -19.91
CA SER A 215 -1.27 -72.82 -20.30
C SER A 215 -2.76 -73.02 -20.57
N VAL A 216 -3.09 -73.80 -21.61
CA VAL A 216 -4.47 -74.19 -21.97
C VAL A 216 -5.19 -74.92 -20.82
N PHE A 217 -4.46 -75.65 -19.97
CA PHE A 217 -5.02 -76.37 -18.83
C PHE A 217 -5.01 -75.50 -17.55
N ILE A 218 -6.21 -75.06 -17.15
CA ILE A 218 -6.46 -74.14 -16.02
C ILE A 218 -7.18 -74.87 -14.88
N ASP A 219 -6.65 -76.02 -14.47
CA ASP A 219 -7.34 -76.88 -13.50
C ASP A 219 -7.12 -76.42 -12.05
N SER A 220 -6.00 -75.73 -11.79
CA SER A 220 -5.60 -75.30 -10.44
C SER A 220 -6.16 -73.91 -10.07
N ILE A 221 -6.61 -73.74 -8.83
CA ILE A 221 -7.21 -72.49 -8.31
C ILE A 221 -6.31 -71.25 -8.55
N PRO A 222 -4.98 -71.28 -8.27
CA PRO A 222 -4.10 -70.15 -8.55
C PRO A 222 -4.03 -69.79 -10.04
N LYS A 223 -4.10 -70.78 -10.94
CA LYS A 223 -4.11 -70.53 -12.39
C LYS A 223 -5.38 -69.81 -12.84
N LYS A 224 -6.53 -70.15 -12.25
CA LYS A 224 -7.81 -69.46 -12.48
C LYS A 224 -7.77 -68.01 -12.00
N ILE A 225 -7.26 -67.78 -10.79
CA ILE A 225 -7.12 -66.43 -10.23
C ILE A 225 -6.16 -65.58 -11.08
N ARG A 226 -5.02 -66.13 -11.51
CA ARG A 226 -4.07 -65.42 -12.38
C ARG A 226 -4.72 -65.01 -13.71
N LYS A 227 -5.46 -65.93 -14.35
CA LYS A 227 -6.20 -65.63 -15.58
C LYS A 227 -7.20 -64.50 -15.35
N GLN A 228 -8.02 -64.60 -14.30
CA GLN A 228 -9.03 -63.59 -13.99
C GLN A 228 -8.41 -62.20 -13.78
N LYS A 229 -7.29 -62.11 -13.06
CA LYS A 229 -6.56 -60.83 -12.89
C LYS A 229 -6.11 -60.23 -14.22
N LEU A 230 -5.50 -61.03 -15.09
CA LEU A 230 -5.06 -60.57 -16.40
C LEU A 230 -6.25 -60.12 -17.28
N GLU A 231 -7.40 -60.79 -17.20
CA GLU A 231 -8.61 -60.37 -17.91
C GLU A 231 -9.21 -59.06 -17.37
N GLU A 232 -9.18 -58.87 -16.04
CA GLU A 232 -9.62 -57.64 -15.40
C GLU A 232 -8.71 -56.45 -15.78
N GLU A 233 -7.39 -56.64 -15.72
CA GLU A 233 -6.39 -55.64 -16.12
C GLU A 233 -6.52 -55.29 -17.62
N MET A 234 -6.72 -56.29 -18.48
CA MET A 234 -6.90 -56.08 -19.92
C MET A 234 -8.17 -55.26 -20.21
N LYS A 235 -9.28 -55.57 -19.54
CA LYS A 235 -10.54 -54.80 -19.65
C LYS A 235 -10.40 -53.37 -19.16
N GLN A 236 -9.65 -53.14 -18.08
CA GLN A 236 -9.37 -51.80 -17.57
C GLN A 236 -8.58 -50.97 -18.59
N LEU A 237 -7.51 -51.53 -19.15
CA LEU A 237 -6.70 -50.85 -20.16
C LEU A 237 -7.49 -50.55 -21.44
N GLU A 238 -8.35 -51.46 -21.89
CA GLU A 238 -9.25 -51.22 -23.03
C GLU A 238 -10.24 -50.08 -22.75
N HIS A 239 -10.79 -50.02 -21.54
CA HIS A 239 -11.67 -48.95 -21.12
C HIS A 239 -10.93 -47.60 -21.11
N ASP A 240 -9.75 -47.54 -20.50
CA ASP A 240 -8.96 -46.32 -20.36
C ASP A 240 -8.49 -45.78 -21.72
N ILE A 241 -8.00 -46.65 -22.60
CA ILE A 241 -7.66 -46.30 -23.98
C ILE A 241 -8.89 -45.74 -24.69
N GLY A 242 -10.05 -46.41 -24.55
CA GLY A 242 -11.30 -45.96 -25.16
C GLY A 242 -11.77 -44.59 -24.67
N VAL A 243 -11.56 -44.27 -23.39
CA VAL A 243 -11.90 -42.95 -22.81
C VAL A 243 -10.99 -41.86 -23.40
N ILE A 244 -9.67 -42.10 -23.45
CA ILE A 244 -8.70 -41.12 -23.95
C ILE A 244 -8.82 -40.93 -25.47
N GLU A 245 -9.15 -41.99 -26.24
CA GLU A 245 -9.37 -41.88 -27.69
C GLU A 245 -10.62 -41.07 -28.02
N LYS A 246 -11.72 -41.27 -27.27
CA LYS A 246 -12.97 -40.54 -27.47
C LYS A 246 -12.85 -39.04 -27.15
N HIS A 247 -12.05 -38.68 -26.15
CA HIS A 247 -11.91 -37.28 -25.71
C HIS A 247 -10.62 -36.65 -26.25
N LYS A 248 -10.77 -35.79 -27.27
CA LYS A 248 -9.65 -35.04 -27.88
C LYS A 248 -9.04 -34.00 -26.93
N ILE A 249 -9.85 -33.36 -26.10
CA ILE A 249 -9.41 -32.32 -25.16
C ILE A 249 -9.63 -32.85 -23.75
N ILE A 250 -8.53 -32.98 -23.00
CA ILE A 250 -8.53 -33.46 -21.62
C ILE A 250 -7.95 -32.35 -20.74
N TYR A 251 -8.68 -32.00 -19.70
CA TYR A 251 -8.25 -31.05 -18.68
C TYR A 251 -7.84 -31.81 -17.43
N ILE A 252 -6.66 -31.49 -16.91
CA ILE A 252 -6.13 -32.05 -15.67
C ILE A 252 -6.33 -31.02 -14.58
N ALA A 253 -7.03 -31.40 -13.52
CA ALA A 253 -7.10 -30.61 -12.31
C ALA A 253 -5.68 -30.49 -11.73
N ASN A 254 -5.22 -29.25 -11.50
CA ASN A 254 -3.97 -29.02 -10.81
C ASN A 254 -4.14 -29.57 -9.38
N LYS A 255 -3.33 -30.56 -8.99
CA LYS A 255 -3.28 -31.03 -7.60
C LYS A 255 -2.76 -29.88 -6.73
N GLU A 256 -3.50 -29.57 -5.65
CA GLU A 256 -3.00 -28.75 -4.54
C GLU A 256 -1.77 -29.38 -3.88
#